data_AF-A0A317CG49-F1
#
_entry.id   AF-A0A317CG49-F1
#
_cell.length_a   1.000
_cell.length_b   1.000
_cell.length_c   1.000
_cell.angle_alpha   90.00
_cell.angle_beta   90.00
_cell.angle_gamma   90.00
#
_symmetry.space_group_name_H-M   'P 1'
#
loop_
_entity.id
_entity.type
_entity.pdbx_description
1 polymer ?
#
loop_
_entity_poly.entity_id
_entity_poly.type
_entity_poly.pdbx_seq_one_letter_code
_entity_poly.pdbx_strand_id
1 'polypeptide(L)'
;MMSITYKINKAIRMTTALENFWSSSRGWAPESAAELLAEARLDRQISFAHTLSDYLEPFPEGSAEARIILGYTTLRSMAEGALKLFFSVWFEDYQADVDAARRKGELVSPEDVKFDYLIFLYVSKFGNQYQDFLRQVQYRGNAIHHFKHRDIGTQQELIADIESYCDFLTAINDGLPYPDEMYNPALA
;
A
#
# COMPACT_ATOMS: atom_id res chain seq x y z
N MET A 1 6.52 -15.58 -17.28
CA MET A 1 6.53 -14.42 -16.37
C MET A 1 5.70 -13.33 -17.02
N MET A 2 4.72 -12.75 -16.31
CA MET A 2 3.92 -11.63 -16.84
C MET A 2 4.79 -10.38 -16.97
N SER A 3 4.52 -9.51 -17.95
CA SER A 3 5.27 -8.25 -18.10
C SER A 3 4.94 -7.27 -16.98
N ILE A 4 5.90 -6.41 -16.62
CA ILE A 4 5.69 -5.37 -15.61
C ILE A 4 4.53 -4.42 -15.97
N THR A 5 4.40 -4.06 -17.25
CA THR A 5 3.28 -3.24 -17.74
C THR A 5 1.93 -3.91 -17.48
N TYR A 6 1.84 -5.23 -17.65
CA TYR A 6 0.63 -5.97 -17.30
C TYR A 6 0.36 -5.92 -15.79
N LYS A 7 1.40 -6.11 -14.96
CA LYS A 7 1.28 -6.02 -13.49
C LYS A 7 0.80 -4.64 -13.04
N ILE A 8 1.35 -3.55 -13.59
CA ILE A 8 0.94 -2.17 -13.30
C ILE A 8 -0.53 -1.95 -13.71
N ASN A 9 -0.92 -2.38 -14.91
CA ASN A 9 -2.31 -2.26 -15.35
C ASN A 9 -3.28 -3.05 -14.46
N LYS A 10 -2.87 -4.24 -13.98
CA LYS A 10 -3.63 -5.00 -12.99
C LYS A 10 -3.73 -4.24 -11.67
N ALA A 11 -2.64 -3.66 -11.17
CA ALA A 11 -2.61 -2.88 -9.94
C ALA A 11 -3.52 -1.64 -10.02
N ILE A 12 -3.57 -0.95 -11.17
CA ILE A 12 -4.49 0.16 -11.42
C ILE A 12 -5.94 -0.31 -11.31
N ARG A 13 -6.34 -1.36 -12.05
CA ARG A 13 -7.71 -1.89 -11.99
C ARG A 13 -8.09 -2.33 -10.58
N MET A 14 -7.18 -3.01 -9.90
CA MET A 14 -7.38 -3.47 -8.54
C MET A 14 -7.56 -2.30 -7.57
N THR A 15 -6.73 -1.28 -7.66
CA THR A 15 -6.84 -0.07 -6.81
C THR A 15 -8.15 0.67 -7.06
N THR A 16 -8.60 0.77 -8.32
CA THR A 16 -9.91 1.34 -8.67
C THR A 16 -11.06 0.52 -8.09
N ALA A 17 -11.01 -0.81 -8.19
CA ALA A 17 -12.06 -1.67 -7.65
C ALA A 17 -12.10 -1.65 -6.12
N LEU A 18 -10.93 -1.62 -5.46
CA LEU A 18 -10.82 -1.44 -4.02
C LEU A 18 -11.46 -0.12 -3.58
N GLU A 19 -11.18 0.97 -4.28
CA GLU A 19 -11.80 2.28 -3.98
C GLU A 19 -13.32 2.24 -4.19
N ASN A 20 -13.79 1.77 -5.33
CA ASN A 20 -15.23 1.70 -5.65
C ASN A 20 -16.02 0.87 -4.62
N PHE A 21 -15.46 -0.26 -4.17
CA PHE A 21 -16.13 -1.14 -3.23
C PHE A 21 -16.02 -0.63 -1.79
N TRP A 22 -14.80 -0.39 -1.30
CA TRP A 22 -14.58 -0.14 0.13
C TRP A 22 -15.03 1.25 0.57
N SER A 23 -14.97 2.26 -0.29
CA SER A 23 -15.50 3.61 0.02
C SER A 23 -17.03 3.60 0.20
N SER A 24 -17.72 2.58 -0.30
CA SER A 24 -19.17 2.40 -0.23
C SER A 24 -19.55 1.11 0.49
N SER A 25 -18.74 0.67 1.46
CA SER A 25 -18.86 -0.63 2.14
C SER A 25 -19.98 -0.74 3.18
N ARG A 26 -20.77 0.34 3.43
CA ARG A 26 -21.91 0.31 4.35
C ARG A 26 -22.92 -0.76 3.95
N GLY A 27 -23.37 -1.54 4.94
CA GLY A 27 -24.26 -2.68 4.73
C GLY A 27 -23.54 -4.00 4.45
N TRP A 28 -22.23 -3.96 4.17
CA TRP A 28 -21.37 -5.14 4.03
C TRP A 28 -20.35 -5.24 5.16
N ALA A 29 -19.64 -4.15 5.45
CA ALA A 29 -18.72 -4.07 6.57
C ALA A 29 -19.46 -3.65 7.86
N PRO A 30 -18.93 -4.01 9.05
CA PRO A 30 -19.39 -3.44 10.30
C PRO A 30 -19.36 -1.90 10.27
N GLU A 31 -20.29 -1.26 10.98
CA GLU A 31 -20.50 0.19 10.90
C GLU A 31 -19.20 0.97 11.18
N SER A 32 -18.43 0.57 12.19
CA SER A 32 -17.17 1.20 12.56
C SER A 32 -16.09 1.07 11.48
N ALA A 33 -16.05 -0.03 10.73
CA ALA A 33 -15.15 -0.18 9.60
C ALA A 33 -15.62 0.67 8.41
N ALA A 34 -16.93 0.63 8.12
CA ALA A 34 -17.51 1.37 7.00
C ALA A 34 -17.36 2.89 7.15
N GLU A 35 -17.43 3.42 8.37
CA GLU A 35 -17.16 4.84 8.66
C GLU A 35 -15.71 5.23 8.31
N LEU A 36 -14.72 4.47 8.80
CA LEU A 36 -13.30 4.70 8.49
C LEU A 36 -13.02 4.64 6.98
N LEU A 37 -13.63 3.68 6.29
CA LEU A 37 -13.41 3.47 4.86
C LEU A 37 -14.09 4.55 3.99
N ALA A 38 -15.23 5.09 4.43
CA ALA A 38 -15.91 6.18 3.72
C ALA A 38 -15.10 7.50 3.77
N GLU A 39 -14.32 7.71 4.82
CA GLU A 39 -13.44 8.89 4.96
C GLU A 39 -12.07 8.69 4.29
N ALA A 40 -11.69 7.44 4.02
CA ALA A 40 -10.41 7.10 3.41
C ALA A 40 -10.30 7.64 1.99
N ARG A 41 -9.21 8.37 1.71
CA ARG A 41 -8.87 8.91 0.38
C ARG A 41 -8.26 7.87 -0.55
N LEU A 42 -8.98 6.76 -0.74
CA LEU A 42 -8.57 5.66 -1.64
C LEU A 42 -8.47 6.14 -3.10
N ASP A 43 -9.20 7.19 -3.48
CA ASP A 43 -9.07 7.87 -4.78
C ASP A 43 -7.63 8.35 -5.06
N ARG A 44 -6.90 8.78 -4.01
CA ARG A 44 -5.49 9.18 -4.15
C ARG A 44 -4.58 8.00 -4.49
N GLN A 45 -4.89 6.80 -4.01
CA GLN A 45 -4.15 5.59 -4.37
C GLN A 45 -4.24 5.32 -5.88
N ILE A 46 -5.41 5.55 -6.49
CA ILE A 46 -5.60 5.44 -7.94
C ILE A 46 -4.69 6.43 -8.67
N SER A 47 -4.68 7.69 -8.23
CA SER A 47 -3.82 8.72 -8.84
C SER A 47 -2.34 8.34 -8.78
N PHE A 48 -1.86 7.77 -7.67
CA PHE A 48 -0.48 7.30 -7.56
C PHE A 48 -0.23 6.07 -8.44
N ALA A 49 -1.15 5.13 -8.52
CA ALA A 49 -1.02 3.93 -9.34
C ALA A 49 -0.81 4.26 -10.83
N HIS A 50 -1.47 5.30 -11.34
CA HIS A 50 -1.29 5.76 -12.71
C HIS A 50 0.11 6.33 -13.01
N THR A 51 0.88 6.73 -11.99
CA THR A 51 2.25 7.22 -12.20
C THR A 51 3.29 6.10 -12.31
N LEU A 52 2.93 4.84 -11.99
CA LEU A 52 3.91 3.74 -11.92
C LEU A 52 4.58 3.46 -13.27
N SER A 53 3.86 3.65 -14.38
CA SER A 53 4.42 3.48 -15.73
C SER A 53 5.49 4.52 -16.08
N ASP A 54 5.45 5.70 -15.45
CA ASP A 54 6.40 6.79 -15.73
C ASP A 54 7.82 6.43 -15.28
N TYR A 55 7.95 5.43 -14.40
CA TYR A 55 9.23 4.97 -13.87
C TYR A 55 9.92 3.90 -14.73
N LEU A 56 9.26 3.42 -15.79
CA LEU A 56 9.80 2.37 -16.67
C LEU A 56 10.78 2.92 -17.71
N GLU A 57 10.56 4.14 -18.18
CA GLU A 57 11.42 4.78 -19.18
C GLU A 57 12.72 5.28 -18.55
N PRO A 58 13.89 5.12 -19.22
CA PRO A 58 15.18 5.56 -18.67
C PRO A 58 15.16 7.01 -18.19
N PHE A 59 15.61 7.24 -16.96
CA PHE A 59 15.61 8.57 -16.40
C PHE A 59 16.69 9.47 -17.03
N PRO A 60 16.35 10.72 -17.39
CA PRO A 60 17.35 11.69 -17.79
C PRO A 60 18.34 11.94 -16.66
N GLU A 61 19.64 11.93 -16.96
CA GLU A 61 20.75 12.03 -15.99
C GLU A 61 20.56 13.18 -14.98
N GLY A 62 20.23 14.39 -15.45
CA GLY A 62 20.05 15.56 -14.59
C GLY A 62 18.83 15.52 -13.66
N SER A 63 17.96 14.51 -13.76
CA SER A 63 16.77 14.35 -12.92
C SER A 63 16.63 12.95 -12.30
N ALA A 64 17.62 12.06 -12.51
CA ALA A 64 17.51 10.65 -12.14
C ALA A 64 17.28 10.45 -10.65
N GLU A 65 18.08 11.10 -9.78
CA GLU A 65 17.93 10.99 -8.33
C GLU A 65 16.57 11.49 -7.85
N ALA A 66 16.12 12.65 -8.35
CA ALA A 66 14.81 13.21 -8.00
C ALA A 66 13.67 12.27 -8.40
N ARG A 67 13.75 11.65 -9.59
CA ARG A 67 12.75 10.67 -10.06
C ARG A 67 12.73 9.41 -9.21
N ILE A 68 13.90 8.91 -8.79
CA ILE A 68 14.00 7.77 -7.87
C ILE A 68 13.35 8.11 -6.52
N ILE A 69 13.67 9.27 -5.95
CA ILE A 69 13.09 9.74 -4.68
C ILE A 69 11.57 9.85 -4.77
N LEU A 70 11.05 10.46 -5.85
CA LEU A 70 9.62 10.59 -6.07
C LEU A 70 8.96 9.22 -6.26
N GLY A 71 9.58 8.30 -7.00
CA GLY A 71 9.11 6.93 -7.16
C GLY A 71 9.00 6.17 -5.84
N TYR A 72 10.02 6.25 -4.99
CA TYR A 72 9.96 5.63 -3.67
C TYR A 72 8.98 6.31 -2.71
N THR A 73 8.80 7.63 -2.84
CA THR A 73 7.76 8.36 -2.07
C THR A 73 6.37 7.88 -2.47
N THR A 74 6.12 7.72 -3.78
CA THR A 74 4.90 7.13 -4.33
C THR A 74 4.69 5.71 -3.81
N LEU A 75 5.66 4.81 -3.98
CA LEU A 75 5.54 3.42 -3.52
C LEU A 75 5.30 3.31 -2.01
N ARG A 76 5.98 4.15 -1.21
CA ARG A 76 5.79 4.18 0.24
C ARG A 76 4.37 4.59 0.60
N SER A 77 3.86 5.66 -0.01
CA SER A 77 2.49 6.11 0.21
C SER A 77 1.48 5.03 -0.18
N MET A 78 1.74 4.30 -1.27
CA MET A 78 0.87 3.25 -1.73
C MET A 78 0.88 2.01 -0.82
N ALA A 79 2.06 1.52 -0.45
CA ALA A 79 2.22 0.38 0.45
C ALA A 79 1.65 0.67 1.86
N GLU A 80 1.89 1.87 2.40
CA GLU A 80 1.30 2.30 3.68
C GLU A 80 -0.23 2.35 3.58
N GLY A 81 -0.77 2.92 2.49
CA GLY A 81 -2.21 3.00 2.27
C GLY A 81 -2.88 1.63 2.09
N ALA A 82 -2.22 0.69 1.40
CA ALA A 82 -2.73 -0.68 1.27
C ALA A 82 -2.83 -1.40 2.62
N LEU A 83 -1.83 -1.24 3.50
CA LEU A 83 -1.90 -1.77 4.86
C LEU A 83 -2.98 -1.09 5.70
N LYS A 84 -3.12 0.24 5.60
CA LYS A 84 -4.18 0.98 6.30
C LYS A 84 -5.56 0.52 5.87
N LEU A 85 -5.79 0.38 4.57
CA LEU A 85 -7.02 -0.21 4.03
C LEU A 85 -7.28 -1.59 4.64
N PHE A 86 -6.27 -2.48 4.60
CA PHE A 86 -6.40 -3.83 5.12
C PHE A 86 -6.85 -3.87 6.59
N PHE A 87 -6.20 -3.11 7.46
CA PHE A 87 -6.56 -3.07 8.88
C PHE A 87 -7.86 -2.29 9.16
N SER A 88 -8.26 -1.35 8.31
CA SER A 88 -9.57 -0.68 8.40
C SER A 88 -10.71 -1.60 7.99
N VAL A 89 -10.52 -2.47 6.99
CA VAL A 89 -11.52 -3.48 6.62
C VAL A 89 -11.72 -4.48 7.75
N TRP A 90 -10.62 -4.93 8.35
CA TRP A 90 -10.63 -5.81 9.53
C TRP A 90 -10.68 -5.05 10.86
N PHE A 91 -11.35 -3.90 10.93
CA PHE A 91 -11.23 -3.01 12.08
C PHE A 91 -11.72 -3.62 13.41
N GLU A 92 -12.78 -4.42 13.39
CA GLU A 92 -13.27 -5.11 14.60
C GLU A 92 -12.24 -6.11 15.14
N ASP A 93 -11.65 -6.93 14.26
CA ASP A 93 -10.58 -7.86 14.62
C ASP A 93 -9.33 -7.12 15.09
N TYR A 94 -8.96 -6.04 14.38
CA TYR A 94 -7.86 -5.16 14.78
C TYR A 94 -8.07 -4.58 16.18
N GLN A 95 -9.27 -4.14 16.53
CA GLN A 95 -9.56 -3.59 17.86
C GLN A 95 -9.45 -4.63 18.97
N ALA A 96 -9.84 -5.88 18.68
CA ALA A 96 -9.76 -7.01 19.61
C ALA A 96 -8.33 -7.57 19.75
N ASP A 97 -7.44 -7.22 18.82
CA ASP A 97 -6.08 -7.73 18.77
C ASP A 97 -5.22 -7.26 19.94
N VAL A 98 -4.43 -8.18 20.50
CA VAL A 98 -3.50 -7.87 21.61
C VAL A 98 -2.35 -6.97 21.17
N ASP A 99 -1.98 -7.04 19.90
CA ASP A 99 -0.91 -6.24 19.31
C ASP A 99 -1.45 -4.94 18.69
N ALA A 100 -2.76 -4.67 18.77
CA ALA A 100 -3.36 -3.45 18.24
C ALA A 100 -2.62 -2.19 18.71
N ALA A 101 -2.45 -1.22 17.81
CA ALA A 101 -1.70 -0.02 18.16
C ALA A 101 -2.42 0.76 19.25
N ARG A 102 -1.72 1.01 20.37
CA ARG A 102 -2.26 1.78 21.49
C ARG A 102 -1.32 2.90 21.88
N ARG A 103 -1.88 4.08 22.13
CA ARG A 103 -1.14 5.25 22.62
C ARG A 103 -1.73 5.68 23.95
N LYS A 104 -0.96 5.55 25.03
CA LYS A 104 -1.42 5.82 26.41
C LYS A 104 -2.67 4.99 26.80
N GLY A 105 -2.76 3.75 26.32
CA GLY A 105 -3.87 2.82 26.60
C GLY A 105 -5.05 2.92 25.62
N GLU A 106 -5.16 4.02 24.89
CA GLU A 106 -6.22 4.23 23.89
C GLU A 106 -5.87 3.55 22.56
N LEU A 107 -6.86 2.93 21.92
CA LEU A 107 -6.72 2.37 20.58
C LEU A 107 -6.40 3.48 19.58
N VAL A 108 -5.43 3.25 18.70
CA VAL A 108 -5.10 4.13 17.59
C VAL A 108 -5.78 3.60 16.34
N SER A 109 -6.56 4.44 15.65
CA SER A 109 -7.17 4.11 14.36
C SER A 109 -6.10 3.68 13.34
N PRO A 110 -6.34 2.68 12.48
CA PRO A 110 -5.39 2.27 11.44
C PRO A 110 -4.81 3.43 10.62
N GLU A 111 -5.61 4.48 10.36
CA GLU A 111 -5.20 5.67 9.61
C GLU A 111 -4.03 6.44 10.26
N ASP A 112 -3.95 6.39 11.59
CA ASP A 112 -2.97 7.09 12.41
C ASP A 112 -1.76 6.21 12.78
N VAL A 113 -1.83 4.91 12.47
CA VAL A 113 -0.72 4.00 12.74
C VAL A 113 0.44 4.30 11.79
N LYS A 114 1.64 4.43 12.37
CA LYS A 114 2.86 4.65 11.59
C LYS A 114 3.18 3.44 10.74
N PHE A 115 3.71 3.68 9.54
CA PHE A 115 4.08 2.61 8.60
C PHE A 115 4.94 1.50 9.21
N ASP A 116 5.92 1.85 10.05
CA ASP A 116 6.77 0.86 10.76
C ASP A 116 5.96 -0.15 11.57
N TYR A 117 4.94 0.34 12.28
CA TYR A 117 4.10 -0.51 13.10
C TYR A 117 3.08 -1.28 12.27
N LEU A 118 2.56 -0.70 11.18
CA LEU A 118 1.74 -1.43 10.21
C LEU A 118 2.48 -2.63 9.61
N ILE A 119 3.77 -2.46 9.27
CA ILE A 119 4.62 -3.55 8.79
C ILE A 119 4.77 -4.63 9.87
N PHE A 120 5.04 -4.23 11.12
CA PHE A 120 5.14 -5.17 12.24
C PHE A 120 3.84 -5.98 12.40
N LEU A 121 2.68 -5.31 12.43
CA LEU A 121 1.38 -5.96 12.55
C LEU A 121 1.15 -6.96 11.43
N TYR A 122 1.38 -6.55 10.19
CA TYR A 122 1.18 -7.42 9.03
C TYR A 122 2.09 -8.65 9.07
N VAL A 123 3.39 -8.44 9.31
CA VAL A 123 4.38 -9.53 9.37
C VAL A 123 4.07 -10.52 10.50
N SER A 124 3.64 -10.02 11.66
CA SER A 124 3.30 -10.88 12.81
C SER A 124 2.15 -11.84 12.53
N LYS A 125 1.24 -11.49 11.61
CA LYS A 125 0.01 -12.25 11.32
C LYS A 125 0.11 -13.06 10.03
N PHE A 126 0.80 -12.54 9.02
CA PHE A 126 0.81 -13.10 7.67
C PHE A 126 2.20 -13.57 7.21
N GLY A 127 3.21 -13.44 8.07
CA GLY A 127 4.58 -13.84 7.77
C GLY A 127 5.42 -12.75 7.09
N ASN A 128 6.69 -13.06 6.87
CA ASN A 128 7.70 -12.07 6.49
C ASN A 128 7.95 -11.96 4.96
N GLN A 129 7.13 -12.61 4.12
CA GLN A 129 7.33 -12.66 2.67
C GLN A 129 7.57 -11.29 2.02
N TYR A 130 6.84 -10.27 2.47
CA TYR A 130 6.93 -8.90 1.94
C TYR A 130 7.72 -7.95 2.86
N GLN A 131 8.31 -8.45 3.95
CA GLN A 131 8.98 -7.60 4.94
C GLN A 131 10.12 -6.80 4.33
N ASP A 132 11.02 -7.45 3.59
CA ASP A 132 12.19 -6.78 3.02
C ASP A 132 11.80 -5.68 2.03
N PHE A 133 10.84 -5.97 1.15
CA PHE A 133 10.23 -4.99 0.25
C PHE A 133 9.65 -3.78 1.01
N LEU A 134 8.81 -4.03 2.02
CA LEU A 134 8.16 -2.98 2.81
C LEU A 134 9.18 -2.11 3.55
N ARG A 135 10.24 -2.73 4.09
CA ARG A 135 11.33 -2.04 4.78
C ARG A 135 12.19 -1.22 3.83
N GLN A 136 12.49 -1.75 2.65
CA GLN A 136 13.23 -1.05 1.61
C GLN A 136 12.47 0.18 1.12
N VAL A 137 11.19 0.02 0.79
CA VAL A 137 10.31 1.13 0.38
C VAL A 137 10.15 2.16 1.50
N GLN A 138 10.01 1.72 2.76
CA GLN A 138 9.99 2.64 3.91
C GLN A 138 11.28 3.46 4.01
N TYR A 139 12.44 2.80 3.93
CA TYR A 139 13.74 3.45 4.06
C TYR A 139 13.98 4.46 2.93
N ARG A 140 13.81 4.04 1.67
CA ARG A 140 14.03 4.88 0.49
C ARG A 140 12.97 5.95 0.32
N GLY A 141 11.71 5.68 0.67
CA GLY A 141 10.63 6.68 0.66
C GLY A 141 10.78 7.77 1.73
N ASN A 142 11.62 7.53 2.75
CA ASN A 142 12.00 8.54 3.74
C ASN A 142 13.29 9.29 3.37
N ALA A 143 13.87 9.05 2.19
CA ALA A 143 15.20 9.54 1.84
C ALA A 143 15.25 11.01 1.39
N ILE A 144 14.14 11.75 1.46
CA ILE A 144 14.08 13.19 1.12
C ILE A 144 14.89 14.02 2.15
N HIS A 145 16.20 14.12 1.93
CA HIS A 145 17.11 14.89 2.77
C HIS A 145 18.21 15.54 1.92
N HIS A 146 18.23 16.88 1.88
CA HIS A 146 19.24 17.64 1.13
C HIS A 146 20.57 17.81 1.87
N PHE A 147 20.60 17.55 3.19
CA PHE A 147 21.77 17.78 4.05
C PHE A 147 22.47 16.50 4.52
N LYS A 148 21.97 15.33 4.13
CA LYS A 148 22.55 14.04 4.47
C LYS A 148 22.43 13.12 3.26
N HIS A 149 23.56 12.56 2.82
CA HIS A 149 23.53 11.52 1.82
C HIS A 149 22.77 10.31 2.37
N ARG A 150 21.89 9.76 1.55
CA ARG A 150 21.22 8.48 1.78
C ARG A 150 21.27 7.70 0.49
N ASP A 151 21.46 6.39 0.64
CA ASP A 151 21.33 5.48 -0.49
C ASP A 151 19.85 5.43 -0.91
N ILE A 152 19.56 5.97 -2.10
CA ILE A 152 18.24 5.99 -2.73
C ILE A 152 18.05 4.85 -3.72
N GLY A 153 19.09 4.05 -3.97
CA GLY A 153 19.10 2.99 -4.97
C GLY A 153 19.16 3.51 -6.42
N THR A 154 18.81 2.62 -7.33
CA THR A 154 18.83 2.81 -8.77
C THR A 154 17.42 2.71 -9.36
N GLN A 155 17.26 3.14 -10.62
CA GLN A 155 16.00 2.97 -11.33
C GLN A 155 15.62 1.49 -11.48
N GLN A 156 16.58 0.60 -11.71
CA GLN A 156 16.33 -0.84 -11.84
C GLN A 156 15.79 -1.43 -10.54
N GLU A 157 16.32 -1.01 -9.39
CA GLU A 157 15.79 -1.44 -8.09
C GLU A 157 14.38 -0.87 -7.84
N LEU A 158 14.12 0.40 -8.21
CA LEU A 158 12.79 0.98 -8.13
C LEU A 158 11.78 0.16 -8.98
N ILE A 159 12.16 -0.23 -10.20
CA ILE A 159 11.34 -1.06 -11.09
C ILE A 159 11.04 -2.43 -10.45
N ALA A 160 12.04 -3.08 -9.82
CA ALA A 160 11.84 -4.34 -9.11
C ALA A 160 10.91 -4.19 -7.88
N ASP A 161 11.01 -3.06 -7.17
CA ASP A 161 10.11 -2.75 -6.06
C ASP A 161 8.68 -2.42 -6.54
N ILE A 162 8.50 -1.84 -7.74
CA ILE A 162 7.18 -1.68 -8.37
C ILE A 162 6.55 -3.05 -8.66
N GLU A 163 7.33 -4.00 -9.17
CA GLU A 163 6.84 -5.38 -9.38
C GLU A 163 6.44 -6.04 -8.06
N SER A 164 7.26 -5.87 -7.03
CA SER A 164 7.00 -6.39 -5.68
C SER A 164 5.76 -5.75 -5.06
N TYR A 165 5.54 -4.46 -5.28
CA TYR A 165 4.33 -3.76 -4.87
C TYR A 165 3.08 -4.33 -5.54
N CYS A 166 3.13 -4.63 -6.84
CA CYS A 166 1.99 -5.22 -7.55
C CYS A 166 1.61 -6.61 -6.99
N ASP A 167 2.62 -7.41 -6.65
CA ASP A 167 2.42 -8.73 -6.05
C ASP A 167 1.91 -8.60 -4.60
N PHE A 168 2.44 -7.65 -3.84
CA PHE A 168 1.97 -7.32 -2.49
C PHE A 168 0.51 -6.82 -2.48
N LEU A 169 0.13 -5.94 -3.41
CA LEU A 169 -1.24 -5.44 -3.53
C LEU A 169 -2.22 -6.59 -3.83
N THR A 170 -1.82 -7.56 -4.65
CA THR A 170 -2.61 -8.78 -4.89
C THR A 170 -2.80 -9.55 -3.59
N ALA A 171 -1.73 -9.77 -2.81
CA ALA A 171 -1.82 -10.46 -1.51
C ALA A 171 -2.69 -9.71 -0.49
N ILE A 172 -2.64 -8.36 -0.49
CA ILE A 172 -3.55 -7.54 0.33
C ILE A 172 -5.00 -7.79 -0.07
N ASN A 173 -5.30 -7.68 -1.36
CA ASN A 173 -6.65 -7.89 -1.88
C ASN A 173 -7.19 -9.29 -1.56
N ASP A 174 -6.36 -10.32 -1.73
CA ASP A 174 -6.74 -11.72 -1.49
C ASP A 174 -7.08 -11.99 -0.01
N GLY A 175 -6.59 -11.16 0.91
CA GLY A 175 -6.92 -11.23 2.33
C GLY A 175 -8.13 -10.38 2.73
N LEU A 176 -8.84 -9.73 1.81
CA LEU A 176 -10.02 -8.92 2.11
C LEU A 176 -11.33 -9.75 1.99
N PRO A 177 -12.30 -9.56 2.89
CA PRO A 177 -13.55 -10.30 2.89
C PRO A 177 -14.57 -9.67 1.93
N TYR A 178 -14.64 -10.21 0.71
CA TYR A 178 -15.72 -9.89 -0.23
C TYR A 178 -16.96 -10.77 0.01
N PRO A 179 -18.18 -10.26 -0.20
CA PRO A 179 -19.40 -11.05 0.01
C PRO A 179 -19.57 -12.18 -1.01
N ASP A 180 -19.06 -12.00 -2.23
CA ASP A 180 -18.94 -13.04 -3.24
C ASP A 180 -17.80 -12.71 -4.23
N GLU A 181 -17.51 -13.66 -5.13
CA GLU A 181 -16.44 -13.55 -6.14
C GLU A 181 -16.64 -12.41 -7.15
N MET A 182 -17.87 -11.94 -7.37
CA MET A 182 -18.18 -10.87 -8.33
C MET A 182 -17.56 -9.54 -7.91
N TYR A 183 -17.41 -9.33 -6.61
CA TYR A 183 -16.84 -8.11 -6.04
C TYR A 183 -15.32 -8.21 -5.83
N ASN A 184 -14.70 -9.37 -6.05
CA ASN A 184 -13.26 -9.54 -5.88
C ASN A 184 -12.49 -8.96 -7.10
N PRO A 185 -11.71 -7.87 -6.91
CA PRO A 185 -10.91 -7.25 -7.97
C PRO A 185 -9.91 -8.17 -8.67
N ALA A 186 -9.47 -9.25 -8.01
CA ALA A 186 -8.51 -10.19 -8.59
C ALA A 186 -9.11 -11.04 -9.72
N LEU A 187 -10.44 -11.12 -9.80
CA LEU A 187 -11.18 -11.92 -10.78
C LEU A 187 -11.75 -11.07 -11.94
N ALA A 188 -11.53 -9.75 -11.91
CA ALA A 188 -12.02 -8.76 -12.88
C ALA A 188 -11.01 -8.38 -13.99
#